data_AF-A0A1Q7SW42-F1
#
_entry.id   AF-A0A1Q7SW42-F1
#
_cell.length_a   1.000
_cell.length_b   1.000
_cell.length_c   1.000
_cell.angle_alpha   90.00
_cell.angle_beta   90.00
_cell.angle_gamma   90.00
#
_symmetry.space_group_name_H-M   'P 1'
#
loop_
_entity.id
_entity.type
_entity.pdbx_description
1 polymer ?
#
loop_
_entity_poly.entity_id
_entity_poly.type
_entity_poly.pdbx_seq_one_letter_code
_entity_poly.pdbx_strand_id
1 'polypeptide(L)'
;MLSASIALPLWAGTHSAAAFKKLQSLSGDWEGKDGHGMAVKTSFQVLASGTAVMETLSPSGMEDMVTLYSIDGDGIALVHYCPTNNQPRMRVVPDADNLKELSFDFQGAGNLKAPSTGHQHHLVISFNDADHIIETWTWRQDDKDIPMLFHFTRKKKLNQCWFPFLPLQAREGILAGGAQRKEHGAIHRCCFSAGYDTSCPQLSDGAIWNLLFCKAYGLARETRLSRAVRSLFEPGPFPRWCRRTGTGSGCRSAFHGFQAG
;
A
#
# COMPACT_ATOMS: atom_id res chain seq x y z
N MET A 1 3.71 -26.67 -50.33
CA MET A 1 3.28 -26.09 -49.04
C MET A 1 4.48 -25.39 -48.45
N LEU A 2 4.55 -24.05 -48.56
CA LEU A 2 5.56 -23.26 -47.86
C LEU A 2 5.01 -22.95 -46.46
N SER A 3 5.57 -23.59 -45.44
CA SER A 3 5.36 -23.17 -44.05
C SER A 3 6.15 -21.88 -43.81
N ALA A 4 5.48 -20.75 -43.80
CA ALA A 4 6.04 -19.53 -43.26
C ALA A 4 5.98 -19.61 -41.73
N SER A 5 7.12 -19.89 -41.10
CA SER A 5 7.28 -19.73 -39.66
C SER A 5 7.20 -18.25 -39.32
N ILE A 6 6.07 -17.84 -38.74
CA ILE A 6 5.93 -16.51 -38.13
C ILE A 6 6.76 -16.53 -36.85
N ALA A 7 7.98 -16.02 -36.94
CA ALA A 7 8.73 -15.64 -35.74
C ALA A 7 8.06 -14.39 -35.17
N LEU A 8 7.27 -14.57 -34.10
CA LEU A 8 6.82 -13.45 -33.29
C LEU A 8 8.07 -12.82 -32.63
N PRO A 9 8.31 -11.51 -32.76
CA PRO A 9 9.38 -10.87 -32.01
C PRO A 9 8.99 -10.89 -30.53
N LEU A 10 9.60 -11.81 -29.78
CA LEU A 10 9.27 -12.07 -28.38
C LEU A 10 9.89 -11.07 -27.38
N TRP A 11 10.57 -10.02 -27.82
CA TRP A 11 11.43 -9.20 -26.94
C TRP A 11 11.07 -7.72 -26.81
N ALA A 12 10.04 -7.23 -27.48
CA ALA A 12 9.73 -5.79 -27.48
C ALA A 12 8.83 -5.32 -26.32
N GLY A 13 8.53 -6.13 -25.31
CA GLY A 13 7.60 -5.74 -24.23
C GLY A 13 7.93 -6.28 -22.83
N THR A 14 8.96 -7.10 -22.67
CA THR A 14 9.29 -7.72 -21.38
C THR A 14 9.96 -6.72 -20.44
N HIS A 15 10.95 -5.97 -20.95
CA HIS A 15 11.68 -4.98 -20.16
C HIS A 15 10.79 -3.80 -19.76
N SER A 16 9.96 -3.29 -20.68
CA SER A 16 8.98 -2.24 -20.35
C SER A 16 7.95 -2.71 -19.32
N ALA A 17 7.47 -3.96 -19.41
CA ALA A 17 6.57 -4.51 -18.41
C ALA A 17 7.23 -4.66 -17.02
N ALA A 18 8.49 -5.10 -16.96
CA ALA A 18 9.24 -5.21 -15.72
C ALA A 18 9.52 -3.83 -15.08
N ALA A 19 9.98 -2.88 -15.90
CA ALA A 19 10.17 -1.50 -15.51
C ALA A 19 8.88 -0.82 -15.03
N PHE A 20 7.76 -1.07 -15.71
CA PHE A 20 6.48 -0.50 -15.31
C PHE A 20 5.97 -1.10 -14.00
N LYS A 21 6.18 -2.40 -13.75
CA LYS A 21 5.94 -3.00 -12.43
C LYS A 21 6.78 -2.36 -11.34
N LYS A 22 8.03 -1.95 -11.65
CA LYS A 22 8.87 -1.20 -10.71
C LYS A 22 8.23 0.15 -10.37
N LEU A 23 7.71 0.91 -11.35
CA LEU A 23 6.95 2.14 -11.09
C LEU A 23 5.68 1.88 -10.26
N GLN A 24 4.91 0.83 -10.57
CA GLN A 24 3.73 0.47 -9.79
C GLN A 24 4.08 0.18 -8.32
N SER A 25 5.25 -0.40 -8.06
CA SER A 25 5.73 -0.68 -6.70
C SER A 25 6.00 0.58 -5.86
N LEU A 26 6.06 1.76 -6.50
CA LEU A 26 6.18 3.04 -5.80
C LEU A 26 4.88 3.46 -5.11
N SER A 27 3.76 2.80 -5.38
CA SER A 27 2.45 3.17 -4.82
C SER A 27 2.50 3.47 -3.32
N GLY A 28 1.95 4.62 -2.94
CA GLY A 28 1.94 5.10 -1.56
C GLY A 28 2.49 6.52 -1.44
N ASP A 29 2.66 6.95 -0.19
CA ASP A 29 3.10 8.28 0.17
C ASP A 29 4.60 8.32 0.44
N TRP A 30 5.25 9.40 0.02
CA TRP A 30 6.68 9.63 0.17
C TRP A 30 6.95 11.05 0.66
N GLU A 31 8.01 11.21 1.42
CA GLU A 31 8.45 12.49 1.96
C GLU A 31 9.96 12.60 1.94
N GLY A 32 10.48 13.82 1.83
CA GLY A 32 11.91 14.05 1.90
C GLY A 32 12.28 15.49 1.64
N LYS A 33 13.40 15.70 0.94
CA LYS A 33 13.99 17.02 0.76
C LYS A 33 14.47 17.25 -0.68
N ASP A 34 14.36 18.48 -1.14
CA ASP A 34 14.98 18.92 -2.38
C ASP A 34 16.49 19.19 -2.22
N GLY A 35 17.16 19.55 -3.32
CA GLY A 35 18.58 19.91 -3.34
C GLY A 35 18.95 21.13 -2.48
N HIS A 36 17.97 21.91 -2.03
CA HIS A 36 18.16 23.05 -1.12
C HIS A 36 17.81 22.71 0.34
N GLY A 37 17.42 21.46 0.62
CA GLY A 37 17.05 20.99 1.95
C GLY A 37 15.61 21.32 2.36
N MET A 38 14.80 21.85 1.45
CA MET A 38 13.39 22.16 1.68
C MET A 38 12.54 20.90 1.60
N ALA A 39 11.49 20.83 2.43
CA ALA A 39 10.62 19.66 2.46
C ALA A 39 9.87 19.48 1.12
N VAL A 40 9.76 18.24 0.68
CA VAL A 40 8.99 17.85 -0.50
C VAL A 40 8.23 16.57 -0.20
N LYS A 41 7.05 16.42 -0.81
CA LYS A 41 6.25 15.20 -0.76
C LYS A 41 5.96 14.74 -2.17
N THR A 42 5.87 13.43 -2.36
CA THR A 42 5.30 12.86 -3.58
C THR A 42 4.39 11.69 -3.21
N SER A 43 3.38 11.41 -4.02
CA SER A 43 2.52 10.26 -3.84
C SER A 43 2.29 9.57 -5.17
N PHE A 44 2.33 8.24 -5.16
CA PHE A 44 2.10 7.41 -6.34
C PHE A 44 0.81 6.62 -6.17
N GLN A 45 -0.05 6.69 -7.16
CA GLN A 45 -1.31 5.96 -7.22
C GLN A 45 -1.36 5.11 -8.48
N VAL A 46 -1.60 3.81 -8.32
CA VAL A 46 -1.91 2.92 -9.44
C VAL A 46 -3.38 3.10 -9.81
N LEU A 47 -3.65 3.38 -11.08
CA LEU A 47 -4.96 3.71 -11.62
C LEU A 47 -5.36 2.76 -12.75
N ALA A 48 -6.59 2.92 -13.26
CA ALA A 48 -7.06 2.30 -14.51
C ALA A 48 -6.76 0.78 -14.58
N SER A 49 -7.13 0.04 -13.53
CA SER A 49 -6.87 -1.41 -13.45
C SER A 49 -5.40 -1.80 -13.60
N GLY A 50 -4.49 -0.92 -13.19
CA GLY A 50 -3.05 -1.15 -13.25
C GLY A 50 -2.39 -0.71 -14.55
N THR A 51 -3.09 -0.07 -15.49
CA THR A 51 -2.46 0.35 -16.76
C THR A 51 -1.79 1.72 -16.68
N ALA A 52 -2.00 2.47 -15.60
CA ALA A 52 -1.41 3.79 -15.39
C ALA A 52 -0.93 3.97 -13.95
N VAL A 53 0.12 4.75 -13.77
CA VAL A 53 0.57 5.27 -12.47
C VAL A 53 0.49 6.78 -12.52
N MET A 54 -0.15 7.39 -11.52
CA MET A 54 -0.16 8.83 -11.34
C MET A 54 0.74 9.19 -10.18
N GLU A 55 1.61 10.15 -10.39
CA GLU A 55 2.39 10.82 -9.37
C GLU A 55 1.80 12.20 -9.11
N THR A 56 1.68 12.57 -7.83
CA THR A 56 1.43 13.95 -7.40
C THR A 56 2.61 14.42 -6.58
N LEU A 57 3.38 15.35 -7.15
CA LEU A 57 4.58 15.95 -6.56
C LEU A 57 4.21 17.31 -5.95
N SER A 58 4.52 17.49 -4.67
CA SER A 58 4.20 18.69 -3.88
C SER A 58 5.46 19.30 -3.25
N PRO A 59 6.22 20.12 -3.99
CA PRO A 59 7.39 20.81 -3.46
C PRO A 59 7.00 22.00 -2.58
N SER A 60 7.82 22.29 -1.57
CA SER A 60 7.59 23.44 -0.68
C SER A 60 7.54 24.76 -1.47
N GLY A 61 6.44 25.50 -1.32
CA GLY A 61 6.28 26.83 -1.92
C GLY A 61 5.89 26.82 -3.40
N MET A 62 5.55 25.66 -3.96
CA MET A 62 5.02 25.52 -5.31
C MET A 62 3.67 24.81 -5.28
N GLU A 63 2.86 25.04 -6.32
CA GLU A 63 1.63 24.28 -6.54
C GLU A 63 1.94 22.82 -6.91
N ASP A 64 0.98 21.94 -6.65
CA ASP A 64 1.10 20.52 -6.98
C ASP A 64 1.29 20.30 -8.48
N MET A 65 2.14 19.34 -8.81
CA MET A 65 2.38 18.87 -10.16
C MET A 65 1.93 17.42 -10.30
N VAL A 66 1.41 17.07 -11.46
CA VAL A 66 0.88 15.72 -11.72
C VAL A 66 1.60 15.11 -12.91
N THR A 67 2.09 13.89 -12.75
CA THR A 67 2.69 13.09 -13.83
C THR A 67 1.92 11.79 -14.00
N LEU A 68 1.54 11.46 -15.24
CA LEU A 68 0.92 10.18 -15.57
C LEU A 68 1.89 9.34 -16.37
N TYR A 69 2.14 8.12 -15.92
CA TYR A 69 3.01 7.12 -16.55
C TYR A 69 2.17 5.97 -17.10
N SER A 70 2.52 5.46 -18.30
CA SER A 70 1.90 4.28 -18.90
C SER A 70 2.88 3.56 -19.82
N ILE A 71 2.69 2.24 -19.99
CA ILE A 71 3.37 1.51 -21.06
C ILE A 71 2.92 2.06 -22.41
N ASP A 72 3.88 2.25 -23.31
CA ASP A 72 3.64 2.61 -24.70
C ASP A 72 4.62 1.76 -25.53
N GLY A 73 4.14 0.73 -26.23
CA GLY A 73 5.00 -0.21 -26.96
C GLY A 73 6.11 -0.85 -26.12
N ASP A 74 7.36 -0.63 -26.55
CA ASP A 74 8.59 -1.15 -25.93
C ASP A 74 9.14 -0.31 -24.79
N GLY A 75 8.40 0.71 -24.35
CA GLY A 75 8.85 1.68 -23.38
C GLY A 75 7.76 2.12 -22.42
N ILE A 76 8.11 3.11 -21.62
CA ILE A 76 7.20 3.81 -20.71
C ILE A 76 7.16 5.27 -21.14
N ALA A 77 5.96 5.76 -21.41
CA ALA A 77 5.72 7.16 -21.67
C ALA A 77 5.18 7.85 -20.42
N LEU A 78 5.47 9.14 -20.30
CA LEU A 78 4.85 10.00 -19.30
C LEU A 78 4.31 11.29 -19.92
N VAL A 79 3.30 11.87 -19.27
CA VAL A 79 2.83 13.23 -19.51
C VAL A 79 2.79 13.98 -18.18
N HIS A 80 3.41 15.15 -18.16
CA HIS A 80 3.53 15.99 -16.97
C HIS A 80 2.64 17.24 -17.07
N TYR A 81 2.02 17.62 -15.95
CA TYR A 81 1.19 18.79 -15.79
C TYR A 81 1.72 19.64 -14.63
N CYS A 82 2.03 20.90 -14.91
CA CYS A 82 2.51 21.86 -13.91
C CYS A 82 1.94 23.27 -14.15
N PRO A 83 2.16 24.22 -13.23
CA PRO A 83 1.59 25.57 -13.29
C PRO A 83 2.01 26.41 -14.50
N THR A 84 3.07 26.01 -15.21
CA THR A 84 3.51 26.71 -16.43
C THR A 84 2.62 26.43 -17.64
N ASN A 85 1.61 25.57 -17.45
CA ASN A 85 0.54 25.29 -18.41
C ASN A 85 1.05 24.76 -19.77
N ASN A 86 2.21 24.13 -19.81
CA ASN A 86 2.58 23.21 -20.88
C ASN A 86 2.42 21.76 -20.41
N GLN A 87 2.37 20.82 -21.36
CA GLN A 87 2.21 19.39 -21.06
C GLN A 87 3.37 18.59 -21.67
N PRO A 88 4.57 18.62 -21.06
CA PRO A 88 5.71 17.84 -21.52
C PRO A 88 5.39 16.35 -21.57
N ARG A 89 5.85 15.71 -22.63
CA ARG A 89 5.78 14.27 -22.84
C ARG A 89 7.19 13.74 -22.90
N MET A 90 7.46 12.68 -22.18
CA MET A 90 8.77 12.05 -22.16
C MET A 90 8.61 10.53 -22.28
N ARG A 91 9.69 9.85 -22.68
CA ARG A 91 9.68 8.41 -22.90
C ARG A 91 11.02 7.79 -22.54
N VAL A 92 10.99 6.57 -22.02
CA VAL A 92 12.17 5.71 -21.82
C VAL A 92 11.93 4.35 -22.45
N VAL A 93 12.96 3.76 -23.04
CA VAL A 93 12.98 2.36 -23.50
C VAL A 93 13.96 1.59 -22.61
N PRO A 94 13.47 0.80 -21.64
CA PRO A 94 14.33 0.01 -20.77
C PRO A 94 15.10 -1.08 -21.51
N ASP A 95 16.38 -1.26 -21.16
CA ASP A 95 17.30 -2.23 -21.77
C ASP A 95 17.47 -3.52 -20.94
N ALA A 96 16.93 -3.55 -19.72
CA ALA A 96 17.01 -4.68 -18.80
C ALA A 96 15.78 -4.77 -17.87
N ASP A 97 15.57 -5.94 -17.25
CA ASP A 97 14.49 -6.16 -16.28
C ASP A 97 14.80 -5.57 -14.89
N ASN A 98 16.07 -5.52 -14.51
CA ASN A 98 16.53 -5.04 -13.20
C ASN A 98 17.27 -3.70 -13.35
N LEU A 99 16.49 -2.62 -13.39
CA LEU A 99 16.99 -1.28 -13.60
C LEU A 99 17.26 -0.61 -12.26
N LYS A 100 18.39 0.10 -12.18
CA LYS A 100 18.69 1.02 -11.08
C LYS A 100 18.05 2.37 -11.29
N GLU A 101 17.70 2.72 -12.52
CA GLU A 101 17.12 3.99 -12.88
C GLU A 101 16.22 3.90 -14.12
N LEU A 102 15.31 4.86 -14.25
CA LEU A 102 14.58 5.16 -15.48
C LEU A 102 14.88 6.60 -15.88
N SER A 103 15.39 6.78 -17.10
CA SER A 103 15.77 8.07 -17.68
C SER A 103 14.83 8.40 -18.83
N PHE A 104 13.92 9.35 -18.61
CA PHE A 104 12.88 9.73 -19.56
C PHE A 104 13.30 10.95 -20.37
N ASP A 105 13.37 10.78 -21.69
CA ASP A 105 13.76 11.83 -22.62
C ASP A 105 12.55 12.55 -23.23
N PHE A 106 12.66 13.87 -23.37
CA PHE A 106 11.65 14.71 -24.00
C PHE A 106 11.28 14.24 -25.41
N GLN A 107 9.99 14.10 -25.66
CA GLN A 107 9.42 13.75 -26.97
C GLN A 107 8.63 14.92 -27.59
N GLY A 108 8.27 15.92 -26.79
CA GLY A 108 7.44 17.05 -27.20
C GLY A 108 6.56 17.54 -26.06
N ALA A 109 5.83 18.63 -26.28
CA ALA A 109 4.92 19.17 -25.28
C ALA A 109 3.64 19.75 -25.89
N GLY A 110 2.52 19.56 -25.19
CA GLY A 110 1.30 20.34 -25.43
C GLY A 110 1.46 21.78 -24.94
N ASN A 111 0.78 22.73 -25.60
CA ASN A 111 0.75 24.15 -25.23
C ASN A 111 2.13 24.80 -25.01
N LEU A 112 3.16 24.33 -25.73
CA LEU A 112 4.50 24.91 -25.71
C LEU A 112 4.67 25.88 -26.89
N LYS A 113 4.91 27.16 -26.60
CA LYS A 113 4.98 28.22 -27.62
C LYS A 113 6.19 28.08 -28.54
N ALA A 114 7.34 27.72 -27.98
CA ALA A 114 8.59 27.50 -28.70
C ALA A 114 9.48 26.53 -27.90
N PRO A 115 10.42 25.81 -28.55
CA PRO A 115 11.36 24.93 -27.85
C PRO A 115 12.19 25.61 -26.76
N SER A 116 12.46 26.92 -26.89
CA SER A 116 13.17 27.70 -25.88
C SER A 116 12.31 28.11 -24.67
N THR A 117 10.98 27.99 -24.78
CA THR A 117 10.06 28.31 -23.66
C THR A 117 10.30 27.32 -22.53
N GLY A 118 10.34 27.80 -21.29
CA GLY A 118 10.59 26.95 -20.12
C GLY A 118 9.64 25.74 -19.99
N HIS A 119 10.21 24.54 -19.90
CA HIS A 119 9.46 23.28 -19.75
C HIS A 119 10.28 22.21 -19.03
N GLN A 120 9.61 21.20 -18.48
CA GLN A 120 10.29 19.97 -18.05
C GLN A 120 10.80 19.23 -19.28
N HIS A 121 12.09 18.92 -19.29
CA HIS A 121 12.79 18.36 -20.43
C HIS A 121 13.32 16.94 -20.17
N HIS A 122 13.61 16.60 -18.92
CA HIS A 122 14.14 15.28 -18.59
C HIS A 122 13.70 14.86 -17.19
N LEU A 123 13.60 13.56 -16.97
CA LEU A 123 13.38 12.98 -15.65
C LEU A 123 14.25 11.73 -15.49
N VAL A 124 15.07 11.70 -14.43
CA VAL A 124 15.70 10.47 -13.95
C VAL A 124 15.06 10.07 -12.63
N ILE A 125 14.54 8.84 -12.55
CA ILE A 125 14.11 8.20 -11.30
C ILE A 125 15.13 7.12 -10.95
N SER A 126 15.89 7.29 -9.87
CA SER A 126 16.82 6.30 -9.35
C SER A 126 16.21 5.52 -8.19
N PHE A 127 16.24 4.18 -8.28
CA PHE A 127 15.73 3.26 -7.27
C PHE A 127 16.86 2.81 -6.36
N ASN A 128 17.13 3.56 -5.29
CA ASN A 128 18.20 3.22 -4.35
C ASN A 128 17.87 1.93 -3.60
N ASP A 129 16.63 1.81 -3.12
CA ASP A 129 16.06 0.59 -2.54
C ASP A 129 14.52 0.64 -2.57
N ALA A 130 13.84 -0.22 -1.80
CA ALA A 130 12.37 -0.29 -1.78
C ALA A 130 11.69 0.92 -1.12
N ASP A 131 12.43 1.62 -0.25
CA ASP A 131 11.97 2.71 0.60
C ASP A 131 12.70 4.03 0.33
N HIS A 132 13.64 4.07 -0.62
CA HIS A 132 14.38 5.27 -1.01
C HIS A 132 14.47 5.42 -2.52
N ILE A 133 14.03 6.57 -3.03
CA ILE A 133 14.20 6.97 -4.43
C ILE A 133 14.80 8.37 -4.52
N ILE A 134 15.42 8.65 -5.65
CA ILE A 134 15.89 9.97 -6.02
C ILE A 134 15.25 10.32 -7.37
N GLU A 135 14.68 11.51 -7.46
CA GLU A 135 14.21 12.06 -8.73
C GLU A 135 15.05 13.27 -9.11
N THR A 136 15.50 13.31 -10.35
CA THR A 136 16.14 14.48 -10.94
C THR A 136 15.32 14.94 -12.13
N TRP A 137 14.58 16.03 -11.94
CA TRP A 137 13.82 16.70 -12.99
C TRP A 137 14.70 17.77 -13.64
N THR A 138 14.78 17.84 -14.96
CA THR A 138 15.51 18.91 -15.66
C THR A 138 14.55 19.89 -16.28
N TRP A 139 14.60 21.14 -15.79
CA TRP A 139 13.95 22.26 -16.45
C TRP A 139 14.85 22.81 -17.56
N ARG A 140 14.32 22.95 -18.77
CA ARG A 140 15.04 23.60 -19.89
C ARG A 140 14.39 24.93 -20.25
N GLN A 141 15.20 25.96 -20.38
CA GLN A 141 14.81 27.26 -20.94
C GLN A 141 15.98 27.89 -21.68
N ASP A 142 15.75 28.39 -22.90
CA ASP A 142 16.79 29.01 -23.74
C ASP A 142 18.07 28.14 -23.82
N ASP A 143 17.89 26.83 -24.05
CA ASP A 143 18.94 25.79 -24.09
C ASP A 143 19.77 25.64 -22.81
N LYS A 144 19.32 26.21 -21.70
CA LYS A 144 19.93 26.03 -20.37
C LYS A 144 19.14 25.03 -19.56
N ASP A 145 19.86 24.05 -19.03
CA ASP A 145 19.31 23.00 -18.19
C ASP A 145 19.55 23.31 -16.71
N ILE A 146 18.48 23.23 -15.93
CA ILE A 146 18.50 23.42 -14.48
C ILE A 146 17.98 22.12 -13.85
N PRO A 147 18.85 21.31 -13.22
CA PRO A 147 18.42 20.11 -12.53
C PRO A 147 17.76 20.46 -11.19
N MET A 148 16.65 19.80 -10.90
CA MET A 148 15.91 19.83 -9.64
C MET A 148 15.96 18.43 -9.02
N LEU A 149 16.69 18.32 -7.93
CA LEU A 149 16.92 17.06 -7.23
C LEU A 149 15.94 16.91 -6.07
N PHE A 150 15.30 15.74 -5.97
CA PHE A 150 14.44 15.37 -4.85
C PHE A 150 14.87 14.01 -4.28
N HIS A 151 15.13 13.99 -2.98
CA HIS A 151 15.35 12.77 -2.23
C HIS A 151 14.07 12.40 -1.52
N PHE A 152 13.60 11.16 -1.72
CA PHE A 152 12.38 10.67 -1.10
C PHE A 152 12.63 9.41 -0.30
N THR A 153 12.02 9.37 0.89
CA THR A 153 11.87 8.18 1.71
C THR A 153 10.40 7.82 1.78
N ARG A 154 10.09 6.52 1.65
CA ARG A 154 8.72 6.02 1.74
C ARG A 154 8.17 6.31 3.12
N LYS A 155 7.00 6.93 3.17
CA LYS A 155 6.29 7.15 4.42
C LYS A 155 5.71 5.82 4.89
N LYS A 156 6.29 5.28 5.97
CA LYS A 156 5.75 4.08 6.61
C LYS A 156 4.36 4.40 7.14
N LYS A 157 3.35 3.74 6.57
CA LYS A 157 2.04 3.70 7.23
C LYS A 157 2.25 2.96 8.54
N LEU A 158 2.22 3.69 9.65
CA LEU A 158 2.01 3.07 10.94
C LEU A 158 0.73 2.27 10.78
N ASN A 159 0.84 0.94 10.87
CA ASN A 159 -0.31 0.08 10.95
C ASN A 159 -1.12 0.56 12.17
N GLN A 160 -2.07 1.45 11.93
CA GLN A 160 -3.25 1.58 12.76
C GLN A 160 -3.84 0.19 12.66
N CYS A 161 -3.52 -0.68 13.63
CA CYS A 161 -4.17 -1.96 13.78
C CYS A 161 -5.66 -1.65 13.86
N TRP A 162 -6.34 -1.75 12.72
CA TRP A 162 -7.77 -1.55 12.66
C TRP A 162 -8.34 -2.77 13.36
N PHE A 163 -8.69 -2.60 14.63
CA PHE A 163 -9.50 -3.55 15.35
C PHE A 163 -10.96 -3.20 15.04
N PRO A 164 -11.65 -3.95 14.15
CA PRO A 164 -13.05 -3.70 13.85
C PRO A 164 -14.00 -4.05 15.02
N PHE A 165 -13.48 -4.63 16.12
CA PHE A 165 -14.28 -5.11 17.26
C PHE A 165 -14.00 -4.40 18.59
N LEU A 166 -13.11 -3.39 18.64
CA LEU A 166 -12.90 -2.63 19.88
C LEU A 166 -13.95 -1.50 19.96
N PRO A 167 -14.75 -1.41 21.05
CA PRO A 167 -15.72 -0.33 21.24
C PRO A 167 -15.03 1.03 21.27
N LEU A 168 -15.75 2.08 20.82
CA LEU A 168 -15.21 3.42 20.56
C LEU A 168 -14.39 4.00 21.75
N GLN A 169 -14.81 3.76 23.00
CA GLN A 169 -14.07 4.23 24.18
C GLN A 169 -12.64 3.65 24.33
N ALA A 170 -12.33 2.51 23.73
CA ALA A 170 -10.98 1.92 23.81
C ALA A 170 -10.00 2.50 22.76
N ARG A 171 -10.50 3.28 21.79
CA ARG A 171 -9.65 3.92 20.77
C ARG A 171 -9.02 5.22 21.26
N GLU A 172 -9.70 5.94 22.13
CA GLU A 172 -9.19 7.22 22.67
C GLU A 172 -8.11 7.02 23.74
N GLY A 173 -8.13 5.89 24.46
CA GLY A 173 -7.14 5.56 25.50
C GLY A 173 -5.74 5.22 25.00
N ILE A 174 -5.55 4.92 23.71
CA ILE A 174 -4.23 4.59 23.14
C ILE A 174 -3.51 5.85 22.63
N LEU A 175 -4.23 6.94 22.35
CA LEU A 175 -3.62 8.18 21.84
C LEU A 175 -3.23 9.18 22.95
N ALA A 176 -3.72 9.00 24.18
CA ALA A 176 -3.45 9.92 25.30
C ALA A 176 -2.53 9.35 26.41
N GLY A 177 -1.97 8.16 26.22
CA GLY A 177 -1.30 7.42 27.30
C GLY A 177 0.17 7.10 27.05
N GLY A 178 1.02 8.13 26.95
CA GLY A 178 2.46 7.95 27.20
C GLY A 178 2.70 7.61 28.67
N ALA A 179 2.46 6.35 29.06
CA ALA A 179 2.80 5.85 30.39
C ALA A 179 3.15 4.37 30.31
N GLN A 180 4.45 4.08 30.31
CA GLN A 180 4.94 2.74 30.62
C GLN A 180 4.54 2.39 32.06
N ARG A 181 3.55 1.52 32.23
CA ARG A 181 3.35 0.81 33.50
C ARG A 181 3.93 -0.59 33.35
N LYS A 182 5.07 -0.83 34.02
CA LYS A 182 5.61 -2.17 34.23
C LYS A 182 4.73 -2.90 35.24
N GLU A 183 3.92 -3.86 34.80
CA GLU A 183 3.47 -4.94 35.67
C GLU A 183 3.43 -6.28 34.90
N HIS A 184 4.12 -7.27 35.47
CA HIS A 184 4.05 -8.71 35.21
C HIS A 184 4.27 -9.21 33.77
N GLY A 185 5.54 -9.16 33.32
CA GLY A 185 6.22 -10.30 32.68
C GLY A 185 5.48 -11.13 31.63
N ALA A 186 5.10 -10.53 30.49
CA ALA A 186 5.06 -11.20 29.19
C ALA A 186 4.93 -10.14 28.09
N ILE A 187 6.05 -9.75 27.47
CA ILE A 187 6.00 -9.01 26.21
C ILE A 187 5.74 -10.05 25.12
N HIS A 188 4.48 -10.23 24.70
CA HIS A 188 4.21 -10.85 23.41
C HIS A 188 4.63 -9.85 22.32
N ARG A 189 5.90 -9.95 21.91
CA ARG A 189 6.40 -9.38 20.65
C ARG A 189 5.63 -10.06 19.52
N CYS A 190 4.62 -9.38 18.98
CA CYS A 190 4.23 -9.62 17.59
C CYS A 190 5.25 -8.88 16.72
N CYS A 191 6.43 -9.48 16.54
CA CYS A 191 7.28 -9.18 15.40
C CYS A 191 6.59 -9.81 14.18
N PHE A 192 5.97 -9.00 13.33
CA PHE A 192 5.70 -9.42 11.96
C PHE A 192 6.91 -8.99 11.13
N SER A 193 7.95 -9.84 11.11
CA SER A 193 9.02 -9.74 10.13
C SER A 193 8.51 -10.30 8.82
N ALA A 194 8.45 -9.47 7.79
CA ALA A 194 8.34 -9.93 6.42
C ALA A 194 9.62 -10.69 6.06
N GLY A 195 9.51 -12.01 6.00
CA GLY A 195 10.57 -12.93 5.59
C GLY A 195 9.93 -14.22 5.13
N TYR A 196 10.20 -14.58 3.88
CA TYR A 196 9.75 -15.82 3.27
C TYR A 196 10.31 -17.01 4.05
N ASP A 197 9.44 -17.81 4.66
CA ASP A 197 9.78 -19.13 5.18
C ASP A 197 8.73 -20.14 4.68
N THR A 198 9.19 -21.10 3.88
CA THR A 198 8.41 -22.12 3.18
C THR A 198 8.11 -23.32 4.07
N SER A 199 7.45 -23.09 5.21
CA SER A 199 7.06 -24.15 6.12
C SER A 199 5.67 -23.93 6.74
N CYS A 200 4.65 -23.85 5.88
CA CYS A 200 3.26 -24.05 6.31
C CYS A 200 2.50 -24.89 5.28
N PRO A 201 1.92 -26.05 5.65
CA PRO A 201 1.16 -26.87 4.71
C PRO A 201 -0.13 -26.16 4.32
N GLN A 202 -0.35 -26.11 2.99
CA GLN A 202 -1.54 -25.56 2.35
C GLN A 202 -2.82 -26.17 2.92
N LEU A 203 -3.69 -25.33 3.48
CA LEU A 203 -5.12 -25.63 3.65
C LEU A 203 -5.87 -24.86 2.56
N SER A 204 -6.57 -25.61 1.71
CA SER A 204 -7.25 -25.13 0.51
C SER A 204 -8.43 -24.18 0.85
N ASP A 205 -8.24 -22.89 0.58
CA ASP A 205 -9.24 -21.83 0.70
C ASP A 205 -10.27 -21.84 -0.44
N GLY A 206 -11.20 -22.81 -0.41
CA GLY A 206 -12.34 -22.86 -1.33
C GLY A 206 -13.72 -22.81 -0.65
N ALA A 207 -13.82 -23.17 0.62
CA ALA A 207 -15.12 -23.35 1.30
C ALA A 207 -15.56 -22.15 2.16
N ILE A 208 -14.61 -21.34 2.63
CA ILE A 208 -14.89 -20.27 3.61
C ILE A 208 -15.45 -19.01 2.93
N TRP A 209 -15.01 -18.72 1.71
CA TRP A 209 -15.50 -17.55 0.96
C TRP A 209 -16.94 -17.70 0.45
N ASN A 210 -17.34 -18.90 0.02
CA ASN A 210 -18.71 -19.14 -0.43
C ASN A 210 -19.76 -19.05 0.70
N LEU A 211 -19.40 -19.41 1.94
CA LEU A 211 -20.31 -19.34 3.09
C LEU A 211 -20.54 -17.91 3.59
N LEU A 212 -19.52 -17.04 3.47
CA LEU A 212 -19.64 -15.62 3.80
C LEU A 212 -20.46 -14.86 2.73
N PHE A 213 -20.35 -15.25 1.46
CA PHE A 213 -21.12 -14.63 0.37
C PHE A 213 -22.62 -14.96 0.45
N CYS A 214 -22.98 -16.21 0.78
CA CYS A 214 -24.39 -16.63 0.84
C CYS A 214 -25.18 -16.02 2.03
N LYS A 215 -24.50 -15.60 3.10
CA LYS A 215 -25.16 -15.01 4.28
C LYS A 215 -25.36 -13.49 4.17
N ALA A 216 -24.54 -12.80 3.37
CA ALA A 216 -24.65 -11.35 3.14
C ALA A 216 -25.83 -10.97 2.24
N TYR A 217 -26.29 -11.88 1.36
CA TYR A 217 -27.38 -11.62 0.40
C TYR A 217 -28.69 -12.37 0.70
N GLY A 218 -28.85 -12.95 1.89
CA GLY A 218 -30.15 -13.45 2.36
C GLY A 218 -30.78 -14.61 1.55
N LEU A 219 -29.97 -15.51 0.99
CA LEU A 219 -30.46 -16.55 0.05
C LEU A 219 -30.36 -18.01 0.53
N ALA A 220 -30.22 -18.29 1.83
CA ALA A 220 -30.21 -19.68 2.32
C ALA A 220 -31.26 -19.93 3.41
N ARG A 221 -32.33 -20.66 3.06
CA ARG A 221 -33.20 -21.37 4.01
C ARG A 221 -32.45 -22.56 4.60
N GLU A 222 -32.80 -22.89 5.84
CA GLU A 222 -32.20 -23.90 6.71
C GLU A 222 -31.72 -25.17 6.00
N THR A 223 -30.41 -25.44 6.08
CA THR A 223 -29.89 -26.81 5.97
C THR A 223 -28.93 -27.08 7.12
N ARG A 224 -29.31 -28.09 7.92
CA ARG A 224 -28.63 -28.74 9.05
C ARG A 224 -27.14 -28.38 9.24
N LEU A 225 -26.86 -27.56 10.26
CA LEU A 225 -25.55 -27.54 10.90
C LEU A 225 -25.42 -28.75 11.84
N SER A 226 -24.28 -29.43 11.77
CA SER A 226 -23.95 -30.58 12.62
C SER A 226 -23.78 -30.16 14.09
N ARG A 227 -24.02 -31.11 15.00
CA ARG A 227 -24.12 -30.93 16.46
C ARG A 227 -22.89 -30.25 17.11
N ALA A 228 -21.75 -30.21 16.43
CA ALA A 228 -20.51 -29.60 16.93
C ALA A 228 -20.50 -28.06 16.92
N VAL A 229 -21.38 -27.39 16.16
CA VAL A 229 -21.39 -25.91 16.08
C VAL A 229 -22.32 -25.27 17.12
N ARG A 230 -23.25 -26.03 17.70
CA ARG A 230 -24.19 -25.51 18.72
C ARG A 230 -23.56 -25.27 20.09
N SER A 231 -22.45 -25.92 20.44
CA SER A 231 -21.84 -25.77 21.77
C SER A 231 -21.04 -24.48 21.97
N LEU A 232 -20.86 -23.67 20.93
CA LEU A 232 -20.15 -22.38 21.02
C LEU A 232 -21.07 -21.22 21.42
N PHE A 233 -22.38 -21.44 21.58
CA PHE A 233 -23.36 -20.36 21.76
C PHE A 233 -24.38 -20.61 22.90
N GLU A 234 -24.04 -21.39 23.93
CA GLU A 234 -24.84 -21.42 25.18
C GLU A 234 -24.22 -20.52 26.27
N PRO A 235 -25.03 -19.73 26.99
CA PRO A 235 -24.54 -18.85 28.05
C PRO A 235 -24.23 -19.65 29.34
N GLY A 236 -22.95 -19.78 29.66
CA GLY A 236 -22.48 -20.30 30.94
C GLY A 236 -22.60 -19.27 32.09
N PRO A 237 -22.71 -19.68 33.36
CA PRO A 237 -23.05 -18.79 34.47
C PRO A 237 -21.86 -17.95 34.97
N PHE A 238 -22.18 -16.74 35.46
CA PHE A 238 -21.30 -15.72 36.05
C PHE A 238 -20.25 -16.24 37.06
N PRO A 239 -19.07 -15.58 37.16
CA PRO A 239 -17.99 -16.01 38.06
C PRO A 239 -18.31 -15.73 39.54
N ARG A 240 -18.29 -16.77 40.37
CA ARG A 240 -18.27 -16.66 41.85
C ARG A 240 -16.85 -16.35 42.32
N TRP A 241 -16.73 -15.31 43.14
CA TRP A 241 -15.51 -14.99 43.88
C TRP A 241 -15.27 -16.03 44.98
N CYS A 242 -14.16 -16.76 44.92
CA CYS A 242 -13.66 -17.58 46.03
C CYS A 242 -12.44 -16.90 46.67
N ARG A 243 -12.62 -16.36 47.88
CA ARG A 243 -11.53 -15.91 48.75
C ARG A 243 -10.97 -17.14 49.47
N ARG A 244 -9.66 -17.39 49.32
CA ARG A 244 -8.96 -18.50 49.97
C ARG A 244 -8.67 -18.10 51.43
N THR A 245 -9.39 -18.68 52.39
CA THR A 245 -8.97 -18.69 53.80
C THR A 245 -8.64 -20.12 54.20
N GLY A 246 -7.52 -20.28 54.91
CA GLY A 246 -6.95 -21.58 55.24
C GLY A 246 -7.88 -22.48 56.06
N THR A 247 -7.67 -23.79 55.85
CA THR A 247 -8.21 -24.94 56.58
C THR A 247 -9.68 -25.31 56.32
N GLY A 248 -9.88 -26.54 55.79
CA GLY A 248 -11.14 -27.30 55.88
C GLY A 248 -12.13 -27.16 54.71
N SER A 249 -12.48 -28.30 54.11
CA SER A 249 -13.48 -28.46 53.04
C SER A 249 -14.93 -28.33 53.54
N GLY A 250 -15.75 -27.53 52.85
CA GLY A 250 -17.22 -27.62 52.95
C GLY A 250 -17.96 -26.52 52.18
N CYS A 251 -18.73 -26.90 51.15
CA CYS A 251 -19.75 -26.04 50.53
C CYS A 251 -21.13 -26.47 51.04
N ARG A 252 -21.93 -25.54 51.60
CA ARG A 252 -23.37 -25.73 51.81
C ARG A 252 -24.16 -24.91 50.80
N SER A 253 -25.17 -25.53 50.20
CA SER A 253 -26.19 -24.92 49.36
C SER A 253 -27.34 -24.40 50.20
N ALA A 254 -27.82 -23.18 49.93
CA ALA A 254 -29.12 -22.71 50.40
C ALA A 254 -29.98 -22.32 49.18
N PHE A 255 -31.05 -23.08 48.98
CA PHE A 255 -32.17 -22.81 48.09
C PHE A 255 -33.34 -22.34 48.97
N HIS A 256 -34.00 -21.24 48.58
CA HIS A 256 -35.40 -20.86 48.85
C HIS A 256 -35.62 -19.64 47.92
N GLY A 257 -36.60 -19.53 47.01
CA GLY A 257 -37.93 -20.12 46.88
C GLY A 257 -38.98 -19.00 46.98
N PHE A 258 -39.87 -18.88 45.97
CA PHE A 258 -41.10 -18.05 45.93
C PHE A 258 -40.95 -16.52 45.69
N GLN A 259 -41.80 -15.77 44.99
CA GLN A 259 -43.05 -16.02 44.22
C GLN A 259 -43.33 -14.75 43.36
N ALA A 260 -44.13 -14.91 42.30
CA ALA A 260 -44.67 -13.80 41.51
C ALA A 260 -45.93 -13.19 42.18
N GLY A 261 -46.08 -11.87 42.02
CA GLY A 261 -47.23 -11.05 42.33
C GLY A 261 -47.01 -9.67 41.75
#